data_AF-A0A8T9B0R1-F1
#
_entry.id   AF-A0A8T9B0R1-F1
#
_cell.length_a   1.000
_cell.length_b   1.000
_cell.length_c   1.000
_cell.angle_alpha   90.00
_cell.angle_beta   90.00
_cell.angle_gamma   90.00
#
_symmetry.space_group_name_H-M   'P 1'
#
loop_
_entity.id
_entity.type
_entity.pdbx_description
1 polymer ?
#
loop_
_entity_poly.entity_id
_entity_poly.type
_entity_poly.pdbx_seq_one_letter_code
_entity_poly.pdbx_strand_id
1 'polypeptide(L)'
;MGSGPICAMVWEGRDAVKTGRTLLGATNPLASQPGTIRGDYAIDVGRNVCHGSDSVENAKKEIALWFKEGEVQSWKSAQHDWVYEK
;
A
#
# COMPACT_ATOMS: atom_id res chain seq x y z
N MET A 1 -8.01 10.33 -12.07
CA MET A 1 -8.64 9.21 -11.35
C MET A 1 -10.09 9.56 -11.03
N GLY A 2 -11.00 9.47 -12.00
CA GLY A 2 -12.43 9.81 -11.81
C GLY A 2 -13.38 9.00 -12.70
N SER A 3 -12.85 7.99 -13.39
CA SER A 3 -13.59 7.13 -14.32
C SER A 3 -14.21 5.90 -13.65
N GLY A 4 -14.06 5.74 -12.34
CA GLY A 4 -14.56 4.60 -11.57
C GLY A 4 -14.22 4.72 -10.08
N PRO A 5 -14.82 3.85 -9.25
CA PRO A 5 -14.55 3.83 -7.81
C PRO A 5 -13.12 3.37 -7.51
N ILE A 6 -12.65 3.72 -6.30
CA ILE A 6 -11.33 3.34 -5.78
C ILE A 6 -11.54 2.60 -4.45
N CYS A 7 -10.73 1.58 -4.20
CA CYS A 7 -10.63 0.93 -2.90
C CYS A 7 -9.45 1.54 -2.12
N ALA A 8 -9.73 2.41 -1.16
CA ALA A 8 -8.70 2.98 -0.28
C ALA A 8 -8.49 2.08 0.95
N MET A 9 -7.25 1.91 1.38
CA MET A 9 -6.88 1.06 2.51
C MET A 9 -5.75 1.70 3.33
N VAL A 10 -5.73 1.43 4.64
CA VAL A 10 -4.60 1.73 5.53
C VAL A 10 -4.07 0.41 6.08
N TRP A 11 -2.77 0.16 5.90
CA TRP A 11 -2.07 -1.02 6.40
C TRP A 11 -1.04 -0.61 7.46
N GLU A 12 -1.02 -1.33 8.58
CA GLU A 12 -0.12 -1.07 9.70
C GLU A 12 0.90 -2.20 9.88
N GLY A 13 2.16 -1.84 10.15
CA GLY A 13 3.22 -2.78 10.46
C GLY A 13 4.62 -2.18 10.41
N ARG A 14 5.63 -2.95 10.83
CA ARG A 14 7.03 -2.54 10.77
C ARG A 14 7.46 -2.33 9.31
N ASP A 15 8.01 -1.16 9.01
CA ASP A 15 8.43 -0.74 7.65
C ASP A 15 7.33 -0.87 6.58
N ALA A 16 6.05 -0.79 6.95
CA ALA A 16 4.92 -1.06 6.05
C ALA A 16 4.95 -0.22 4.76
N VAL A 17 5.38 1.05 4.82
CA VAL A 17 5.51 1.90 3.63
C VAL A 17 6.53 1.31 2.64
N LYS A 18 7.75 1.04 3.11
CA LYS A 18 8.82 0.49 2.29
C LYS A 18 8.45 -0.89 1.75
N THR A 19 8.01 -1.79 2.63
CA THR A 19 7.62 -3.15 2.28
C THR A 19 6.43 -3.17 1.32
N GLY A 20 5.44 -2.30 1.53
CA GLY A 20 4.31 -2.11 0.63
C GLY A 20 4.77 -1.69 -0.76
N ARG A 21 5.67 -0.70 -0.87
CA ARG A 21 6.24 -0.29 -2.16
C ARG A 21 7.00 -1.41 -2.86
N THR A 22 7.73 -2.25 -2.13
CA THR A 22 8.37 -3.44 -2.68
C THR A 22 7.35 -4.46 -3.20
N LEU A 23 6.28 -4.72 -2.43
CA LEU A 23 5.18 -5.62 -2.84
C LEU A 23 4.45 -5.11 -4.11
N LEU A 24 4.21 -3.81 -4.21
CA LEU A 24 3.56 -3.22 -5.38
C LEU A 24 4.40 -3.39 -6.66
N GLY A 25 5.73 -3.32 -6.55
CA GLY A 25 6.65 -3.27 -7.67
C GLY A 25 6.94 -1.85 -8.16
N ALA A 26 7.81 -1.73 -9.16
CA ALA A 26 8.22 -0.45 -9.73
C ALA A 26 7.01 0.34 -10.29
N THR A 27 7.09 1.67 -10.34
CA THR A 27 5.99 2.51 -10.87
C THR A 27 5.66 2.15 -12.32
N ASN A 28 6.67 1.86 -13.13
CA ASN A 28 6.51 1.30 -14.46
C ASN A 28 6.42 -0.24 -14.37
N PRO A 29 5.29 -0.87 -14.74
CA PRO A 29 5.14 -2.32 -14.68
C PRO A 29 6.20 -3.09 -15.47
N LEU A 30 6.68 -2.55 -16.60
CA LEU A 30 7.74 -3.19 -17.40
C LEU A 30 9.11 -3.28 -16.69
N ALA A 31 9.29 -2.51 -15.61
CA ALA A 31 10.46 -2.59 -14.73
C ALA A 31 10.18 -3.35 -13.42
N SER A 32 8.96 -3.86 -13.23
CA SER A 32 8.58 -4.64 -12.05
C SER A 32 8.98 -6.10 -12.22
N GLN A 33 9.35 -6.74 -11.11
CA GLN A 33 9.70 -8.16 -11.10
C GLN A 33 8.43 -9.02 -11.02
N PRO A 34 8.40 -10.22 -11.63
CA PRO A 34 7.36 -11.22 -11.37
C PRO A 34 7.22 -11.50 -9.87
N GLY A 35 5.99 -11.71 -9.41
CA GLY A 35 5.63 -11.85 -7.99
C GLY A 35 5.31 -10.53 -7.28
N THR A 36 5.54 -9.39 -7.92
CA THR A 36 5.01 -8.09 -7.45
C THR A 36 3.66 -7.83 -8.10
N ILE A 37 2.81 -7.04 -7.45
CA ILE A 37 1.45 -6.76 -7.96
C ILE A 37 1.49 -6.19 -9.39
N ARG A 38 2.38 -5.23 -9.66
CA ARG A 38 2.48 -4.65 -11.01
C ARG A 38 3.17 -5.59 -12.00
N GLY A 39 4.14 -6.38 -11.56
CA GLY A 39 4.80 -7.37 -12.43
C GLY A 39 3.84 -8.46 -12.90
N ASP A 40 2.86 -8.82 -12.07
CA ASP A 40 1.90 -9.89 -12.38
C ASP A 40 0.62 -9.40 -13.06
N TYR A 41 0.20 -8.15 -12.82
CA TYR A 41 -1.14 -7.67 -13.20
C TYR A 41 -1.19 -6.37 -14.01
N ALA A 42 -0.05 -5.77 -14.37
CA ALA A 42 -0.03 -4.52 -15.13
C ALA A 42 0.99 -4.52 -16.28
N ILE A 43 0.71 -3.70 -17.29
CA ILE A 43 1.59 -3.52 -18.47
C ILE A 43 1.95 -2.03 -18.60
N ASP A 44 0.94 -1.15 -18.67
CA ASP A 44 1.16 0.28 -18.88
C ASP A 44 1.32 1.07 -17.57
N VAL A 45 2.24 2.04 -17.56
CA VAL A 45 2.48 2.92 -16.40
C VAL A 45 1.22 3.70 -15.98
N GLY A 46 0.39 4.13 -16.93
CA GLY A 46 -0.86 4.85 -16.66
C GLY A 46 -2.02 3.94 -16.22
N ARG A 47 -1.81 2.62 -16.18
CA ARG A 47 -2.76 1.59 -15.77
C ARG A 47 -2.08 0.57 -14.84
N ASN A 48 -1.24 1.06 -13.93
CA ASN A 48 -0.41 0.23 -13.04
C ASN A 48 -1.14 -0.27 -11.77
N VAL A 49 -2.47 -0.40 -11.85
CA VAL A 49 -3.43 -1.01 -10.90
C VAL A 49 -3.50 -0.47 -9.46
N CYS A 50 -2.42 0.01 -8.86
CA CYS A 50 -2.36 0.33 -7.45
C CYS A 50 -1.51 1.57 -7.14
N HIS A 51 -1.83 2.24 -6.03
CA HIS A 51 -1.06 3.32 -5.42
C HIS A 51 -0.49 2.86 -4.07
N GLY A 52 0.62 3.46 -3.64
CA GLY A 52 1.16 3.31 -2.30
C GLY A 52 2.10 4.47 -1.98
N SER A 53 2.00 5.00 -0.77
CA SER A 53 2.80 6.14 -0.31
C SER A 53 4.29 5.87 -0.44
N ASP A 54 5.09 6.88 -0.77
CA ASP A 54 6.53 6.75 -1.03
C ASP A 54 7.41 7.00 0.21
N SER A 55 6.85 7.62 1.26
CA SER A 55 7.50 7.91 2.52
C SER A 55 6.51 7.84 3.69
N VAL A 56 7.01 7.75 4.91
CA VAL A 56 6.17 7.76 6.13
C VAL A 56 5.48 9.11 6.29
N GLU A 57 6.15 10.19 5.94
CA GLU A 57 5.62 11.55 5.95
C GLU A 57 4.45 11.71 4.98
N ASN A 58 4.59 11.19 3.75
CA ASN A 58 3.51 11.24 2.77
C ASN A 58 2.38 10.28 3.11
N ALA A 59 2.68 9.11 3.67
CA ALA A 59 1.64 8.19 4.16
C ALA A 59 0.74 8.87 5.21
N LYS A 60 1.32 9.60 6.17
CA LYS A 60 0.53 10.37 7.16
C LYS A 60 -0.41 11.40 6.51
N LYS A 61 0.08 12.13 5.50
CA LYS A 61 -0.71 13.12 4.77
C LYS A 61 -1.83 12.45 3.96
N GLU A 62 -1.53 11.35 3.27
CA GLU A 62 -2.50 10.60 2.48
C GLU A 62 -3.58 9.97 3.36
N ILE A 63 -3.23 9.35 4.49
CA ILE A 63 -4.19 8.79 5.44
C ILE A 63 -5.16 9.89 5.91
N ALA A 64 -4.63 11.05 6.34
CA ALA A 64 -5.46 12.17 6.79
C ALA A 64 -6.32 12.81 5.68
N LEU A 65 -5.90 12.66 4.42
CA LEU A 65 -6.67 13.14 3.25
C LEU A 65 -7.86 12.21 2.94
N TRP A 66 -7.64 10.89 3.00
CA TRP A 66 -8.61 9.89 2.56
C TRP A 66 -9.54 9.39 3.65
N PHE A 67 -9.10 9.41 4.91
CA PHE A 67 -9.84 8.86 6.04
C PHE A 67 -10.02 9.91 7.15
N LYS A 68 -11.23 9.96 7.69
CA LYS A 68 -11.57 10.76 8.86
C LYS A 68 -11.11 10.07 10.14
N GLU A 69 -11.07 10.84 11.21
CA GLU A 69 -10.87 10.31 12.56
C GLU A 69 -11.94 9.25 12.87
N GLY A 70 -11.50 8.10 13.38
CA GLY A 70 -12.36 6.96 13.70
C GLY A 70 -12.62 5.97 12.56
N GLU A 71 -12.27 6.30 11.32
CA GLU A 71 -12.40 5.34 10.20
C GLU A 71 -11.24 4.32 10.19
N VAL A 72 -10.07 4.70 10.71
CA VAL A 72 -8.95 3.79 10.93
C VAL A 72 -9.17 3.00 12.22
N GLN A 73 -9.25 1.68 12.10
CA GLN A 73 -9.61 0.79 13.20
C GLN A 73 -8.39 0.41 14.05
N SER A 74 -8.56 0.44 15.39
CA SER A 74 -7.55 -0.01 16.34
C SER A 74 -7.91 -1.40 16.88
N TRP A 75 -7.00 -2.36 16.69
CA TRP A 75 -7.15 -3.73 17.15
C TRP A 75 -5.79 -4.42 17.26
N LYS A 76 -5.69 -5.49 18.04
CA LYS A 76 -4.47 -6.31 18.13
C LYS A 76 -4.68 -7.63 17.42
N SER A 77 -3.80 -7.94 16.46
CA SER A 77 -3.81 -9.24 15.79
C SER A 77 -3.55 -10.39 16.76
N ALA A 78 -4.34 -11.46 16.64
CA ALA A 78 -4.13 -12.70 17.39
C ALA A 78 -2.75 -13.32 17.10
N GLN A 79 -2.16 -13.02 15.94
CA GLN A 79 -0.84 -13.51 15.53
C GLN A 79 0.30 -12.52 15.77
N HIS A 80 0.05 -11.40 16.48
CA HIS A 80 1.05 -10.34 16.67
C HIS A 80 2.39 -10.88 17.16
N ASP A 81 2.36 -11.70 18.21
CA ASP A 81 3.58 -12.21 18.86
C ASP A 81 4.25 -13.36 18.09
N TRP A 82 3.60 -13.87 17.03
CA TRP A 82 4.18 -14.85 16.10
C TRP A 82 4.81 -14.20 14.87
N VAL A 83 4.36 -12.99 14.52
CA VAL A 83 4.88 -12.22 13.38
C VAL A 83 6.01 -11.28 13.81
N TYR A 84 5.91 -10.70 15.02
CA TYR A 84 6.91 -9.77 15.54
C TYR A 84 7.65 -10.35 16.74
N GLU A 85 8.98 -10.33 16.66
CA GLU A 85 9.83 -10.51 17.82
C GLU A 85 9.80 -9.26 18.70
N LYS A 86 9.90 -9.48 20.02
CA LYS A 86 9.89 -8.44 21.06
C LYS A 86 11.15 -7.60 21.06
#